data_AF-A0A520K6H8-F1
#
_entry.id   AF-A0A520K6H8-F1
#
_cell.length_a   1.000
_cell.length_b   1.000
_cell.length_c   1.000
_cell.angle_alpha   90.00
_cell.angle_beta   90.00
_cell.angle_gamma   90.00
#
_symmetry.space_group_name_H-M   'P 1'
#
loop_
_entity.id
_entity.type
_entity.pdbx_description
1 polymer ?
#
loop_
_entity_poly.entity_id
_entity_poly.type
_entity_poly.pdbx_seq_one_letter_code
_entity_poly.pdbx_strand_id
1 'polypeptide(L)'
;MLEKQKEILDNFANKIRSLPDFIKEVSKRFMEYERESKLADILGVFGSSSLFESNTQNIEHILAYVVNNEQNLNSDNAYYNFWNQYGKELLKFRDREEVKDYKVEVEKGCKNLLGLADSIFKDLKDILKDYREKYGIIYKELEREW
;
A
#
# COMPACT_ATOMS: atom_id res chain seq x y z
N MET A 1 14.69 13.83 7.01
CA MET A 1 13.47 13.28 7.65
C MET A 1 12.74 12.32 6.71
N LEU A 2 12.37 12.74 5.50
CA LEU A 2 11.82 11.86 4.46
C LEU A 2 12.71 10.66 4.14
N GLU A 3 14.02 10.88 4.04
CA GLU A 3 15.01 9.83 3.73
C GLU A 3 15.05 8.73 4.80
N LYS A 4 14.97 9.12 6.07
CA LYS A 4 14.84 8.18 7.20
C LYS A 4 13.53 7.38 7.14
N GLN A 5 12.44 7.99 6.67
CA GLN A 5 11.15 7.29 6.53
C GLN A 5 11.17 6.28 5.38
N LYS A 6 11.85 6.63 4.27
CA LYS A 6 12.10 5.68 3.18
C LYS A 6 12.91 4.48 3.67
N GLU A 7 13.99 4.72 4.41
CA GLU A 7 14.82 3.66 4.99
C GLU A 7 14.02 2.74 5.93
N ILE A 8 13.16 3.29 6.80
CA ILE A 8 12.30 2.49 7.68
C ILE A 8 11.34 1.61 6.87
N LEU A 9 10.73 2.16 5.81
CA LEU A 9 9.83 1.42 4.94
C LEU A 9 10.57 0.32 4.15
N ASP A 10 11.74 0.62 3.63
CA ASP A 10 12.59 -0.33 2.90
C ASP A 10 13.04 -1.46 3.82
N ASN A 11 13.44 -1.16 5.06
CA ASN A 11 13.77 -2.17 6.07
C ASN A 11 12.59 -3.09 6.38
N PHE A 12 11.39 -2.53 6.48
CA PHE A 12 10.18 -3.31 6.70
C PHE A 12 9.86 -4.23 5.51
N ALA A 13 9.91 -3.69 4.30
CA ALA A 13 9.70 -4.46 3.07
C ALA A 13 10.73 -5.59 2.93
N ASN A 14 12.01 -5.27 3.16
CA ASN A 14 13.11 -6.25 3.14
C ASN A 14 12.90 -7.34 4.19
N LYS A 15 12.42 -6.98 5.39
CA LYS A 15 12.16 -7.95 6.45
C LYS A 15 11.05 -8.90 6.07
N ILE A 16 9.91 -8.42 5.55
CA ILE A 16 8.82 -9.27 5.06
C ILE A 16 9.31 -10.18 3.93
N ARG A 17 10.04 -9.62 2.96
CA ARG A 17 10.62 -10.37 1.84
C ARG A 17 11.55 -11.49 2.30
N SER A 18 12.33 -11.24 3.36
CA SER A 18 13.30 -12.20 3.91
C SER A 18 12.65 -13.33 4.72
N LEU A 19 11.34 -13.28 4.97
CA LEU A 19 10.65 -14.37 5.64
C LEU A 19 10.72 -15.64 4.77
N PRO A 20 11.07 -16.79 5.37
CA PRO A 20 11.44 -18.00 4.62
C PRO A 20 10.28 -18.55 3.77
N ASP A 21 9.05 -18.25 4.14
CA ASP A 21 7.84 -18.75 3.49
C ASP A 21 7.08 -17.68 2.70
N PHE A 22 7.44 -16.39 2.78
CA PHE A 22 6.70 -15.34 2.09
C PHE A 22 6.71 -15.53 0.57
N ILE A 23 7.90 -15.59 -0.05
CA ILE A 23 8.04 -15.76 -1.50
C ILE A 23 7.36 -17.06 -1.97
N LYS A 24 7.52 -18.13 -1.18
CA LYS A 24 6.93 -19.44 -1.47
C LYS A 24 5.41 -19.38 -1.44
N GLU A 25 4.83 -18.72 -0.45
CA GLU A 25 3.38 -18.61 -0.30
C GLU A 25 2.80 -17.73 -1.42
N VAL A 26 3.41 -16.59 -1.72
CA VAL A 26 2.98 -15.72 -2.84
C VAL A 26 3.01 -16.48 -4.15
N SER A 27 4.11 -17.19 -4.43
CA SER A 27 4.25 -17.99 -5.66
C SER A 27 3.22 -19.11 -5.73
N LYS A 28 2.95 -19.78 -4.60
CA LYS A 28 1.92 -20.82 -4.50
C LYS A 28 0.54 -20.25 -4.83
N ARG A 29 0.17 -19.09 -4.27
CA ARG A 29 -1.14 -18.47 -4.55
C ARG A 29 -1.29 -18.03 -5.99
N PHE A 30 -0.22 -17.54 -6.63
CA PHE A 30 -0.25 -17.25 -8.06
C PHE A 30 -0.50 -18.51 -8.89
N MET A 31 0.20 -19.62 -8.59
CA MET A 31 -0.04 -20.89 -9.28
C MET A 31 -1.45 -21.44 -9.07
N GLU A 32 -2.01 -21.31 -7.86
CA GLU A 32 -3.39 -21.68 -7.56
C GLU A 32 -4.38 -20.83 -8.35
N TYR A 33 -4.21 -19.51 -8.33
CA TYR A 33 -5.04 -18.56 -9.07
C TYR A 33 -5.00 -18.80 -10.58
N GLU A 34 -3.83 -19.00 -11.17
CA GLU A 34 -3.69 -19.30 -12.59
C GLU A 34 -4.37 -20.62 -12.97
N ARG A 35 -4.27 -21.64 -12.12
CA ARG A 35 -4.93 -22.93 -12.37
C ARG A 35 -6.45 -22.77 -12.36
N GLU A 36 -6.98 -22.03 -11.38
CA GLU A 36 -8.41 -21.74 -11.27
C GLU A 36 -8.91 -20.90 -12.45
N SER A 37 -8.15 -19.88 -12.86
CA SER A 37 -8.44 -19.06 -14.03
C SER A 37 -8.46 -19.87 -15.32
N LYS A 38 -7.46 -20.72 -15.55
CA LYS A 38 -7.39 -21.62 -16.71
C LYS A 38 -8.54 -22.63 -16.72
N LEU A 39 -8.97 -23.14 -15.56
CA LEU A 39 -10.15 -24.00 -15.46
C LEU A 39 -11.44 -23.25 -15.81
N ALA A 40 -11.58 -22.00 -15.38
CA ALA A 40 -12.72 -21.14 -15.73
C ALA A 40 -12.77 -20.83 -17.23
N ASP A 41 -11.61 -20.62 -17.87
CA ASP A 41 -11.48 -20.45 -19.32
C ASP A 41 -11.91 -21.72 -20.08
N ILE A 42 -11.45 -22.91 -19.66
CA ILE A 42 -11.83 -24.20 -20.26
C ILE A 42 -13.33 -24.45 -20.14
N LEU A 43 -13.94 -24.02 -19.04
CA LEU A 43 -15.38 -24.12 -18.79
C LEU A 43 -16.19 -22.99 -19.46
N GLY A 44 -15.52 -22.09 -20.22
CA GLY A 44 -16.15 -21.02 -20.98
C GLY A 44 -16.73 -19.88 -20.14
N VAL A 45 -16.26 -19.72 -18.89
CA VAL A 45 -16.81 -18.75 -17.92
C VAL A 45 -16.02 -17.44 -17.92
N PHE A 46 -14.74 -17.42 -18.33
CA PHE A 46 -13.93 -16.20 -18.43
C PHE A 46 -13.11 -16.13 -19.73
N GLY A 47 -12.80 -14.90 -20.15
CA GLY A 47 -11.98 -14.60 -21.32
C GLY A 47 -10.50 -14.64 -20.94
N SER A 48 -9.75 -15.46 -21.67
CA SER A 48 -8.39 -15.83 -21.33
C SER A 48 -7.44 -14.63 -21.24
N SER A 49 -6.74 -14.53 -20.11
CA SER A 49 -5.56 -13.70 -20.00
C SER A 49 -4.50 -14.40 -19.17
N SER A 50 -3.46 -14.88 -19.87
CA SER A 50 -2.17 -15.31 -19.32
C SER A 50 -1.40 -14.10 -18.77
N LEU A 51 -1.97 -13.40 -17.79
CA LEU A 51 -1.43 -12.15 -17.24
C LEU A 51 -0.25 -12.34 -16.27
N PHE A 52 -0.01 -13.58 -15.82
CA PHE A 52 0.98 -13.87 -14.79
C PHE A 52 1.95 -14.93 -15.30
N GLU A 53 3.05 -14.53 -15.93
CA GLU A 53 4.26 -15.35 -15.85
C GLU A 53 4.84 -15.08 -14.45
N SER A 54 5.18 -16.11 -13.69
CA SER A 54 5.74 -15.95 -12.34
C SER A 54 7.09 -15.22 -12.41
N ASN A 55 7.07 -13.89 -12.34
CA ASN A 55 8.27 -13.08 -12.36
C ASN A 55 8.47 -12.39 -11.01
N THR A 56 9.71 -11.98 -10.75
CA THR A 56 10.09 -11.25 -9.53
C THR A 56 9.26 -9.98 -9.33
N GLN A 57 8.77 -9.33 -10.41
CA GLN A 57 7.97 -8.10 -10.33
C GLN A 57 6.60 -8.34 -9.69
N ASN A 58 5.94 -9.48 -9.98
CA ASN A 58 4.66 -9.82 -9.35
C ASN A 58 4.81 -9.93 -7.82
N ILE A 59 5.91 -10.53 -7.36
CA ILE A 59 6.22 -10.63 -5.94
C ILE A 59 6.46 -9.24 -5.34
N GLU A 60 7.16 -8.33 -6.04
CA GLU A 60 7.33 -6.95 -5.56
C GLU A 60 6.00 -6.21 -5.42
N HIS A 61 5.08 -6.35 -6.38
CA HIS A 61 3.77 -5.71 -6.31
C HIS A 61 2.97 -6.21 -5.11
N ILE A 62 2.96 -7.53 -4.89
CA ILE A 62 2.32 -8.12 -3.72
C ILE A 62 2.98 -7.65 -2.42
N LEU A 63 4.31 -7.62 -2.36
CA LEU A 63 5.04 -7.10 -1.22
C LEU A 63 4.64 -5.65 -0.92
N ALA A 64 4.56 -4.80 -1.94
CA ALA A 64 4.14 -3.40 -1.79
C ALA A 64 2.73 -3.30 -1.19
N TYR A 65 1.77 -4.11 -1.66
CA TYR A 65 0.41 -4.14 -1.11
C TYR A 65 0.37 -4.59 0.35
N VAL A 66 1.17 -5.59 0.72
CA VAL A 66 1.30 -6.04 2.12
C VAL A 66 1.92 -4.95 3.00
N VAL A 67 3.01 -4.33 2.53
CA VAL A 67 3.74 -3.27 3.25
C VAL A 67 2.86 -2.04 3.46
N ASN A 68 2.07 -1.66 2.45
CA ASN A 68 1.15 -0.54 2.52
C ASN A 68 -0.17 -0.86 3.24
N ASN A 69 -0.36 -2.12 3.66
CA ASN A 69 -1.57 -2.58 4.32
C ASN A 69 -2.85 -2.38 3.49
N GLU A 70 -2.74 -2.59 2.17
CA GLU A 70 -3.85 -2.41 1.23
C GLU A 70 -4.95 -3.43 1.47
N GLN A 71 -6.06 -3.01 2.09
CA GLN A 71 -7.17 -3.92 2.39
C GLN A 71 -7.95 -4.31 1.13
N ASN A 72 -8.04 -3.39 0.17
CA ASN A 72 -8.75 -3.57 -1.09
C ASN A 72 -7.97 -2.86 -2.19
N LEU A 73 -7.97 -3.43 -3.40
CA LEU A 73 -7.48 -2.76 -4.58
C LEU A 73 -8.66 -2.21 -5.39
N ASN A 74 -8.41 -1.21 -6.22
CA ASN A 74 -9.38 -0.76 -7.24
C ASN A 74 -9.62 -1.91 -8.25
N SER A 75 -10.85 -2.05 -8.76
CA SER A 75 -11.20 -3.01 -9.82
C SER A 75 -10.36 -2.88 -11.08
N ASP A 76 -9.83 -1.68 -11.36
CA ASP A 76 -8.95 -1.43 -12.51
C ASP A 76 -7.51 -1.94 -12.30
N ASN A 77 -7.17 -2.38 -11.08
CA ASN A 77 -5.86 -2.93 -10.77
C ASN A 77 -5.72 -4.34 -11.35
N ALA A 78 -4.62 -4.61 -12.05
CA ALA A 78 -4.35 -5.93 -12.65
C ALA A 78 -4.36 -7.09 -11.63
N TYR A 79 -4.04 -6.83 -10.36
CA TYR A 79 -4.06 -7.79 -9.26
C TYR A 79 -5.37 -7.79 -8.48
N TYR A 80 -6.40 -7.04 -8.88
CA TYR A 80 -7.64 -6.89 -8.12
C TYR A 80 -8.26 -8.24 -7.72
N ASN A 81 -8.51 -9.11 -8.70
CA ASN A 81 -9.14 -10.41 -8.46
C ASN A 81 -8.27 -11.32 -7.59
N PHE A 82 -6.97 -11.38 -7.87
CA PHE A 82 -6.00 -12.11 -7.06
C PHE A 82 -5.99 -11.63 -5.61
N TRP A 83 -5.92 -10.31 -5.41
CA TRP A 83 -5.84 -9.69 -4.09
C TRP A 83 -7.14 -9.83 -3.31
N ASN A 84 -8.29 -9.73 -3.99
CA ASN A 84 -9.59 -9.96 -3.35
C ASN A 84 -9.71 -11.40 -2.82
N GLN A 85 -9.11 -12.36 -3.51
CA GLN A 85 -9.14 -13.77 -3.12
C GLN A 85 -8.12 -14.11 -2.02
N TYR A 86 -6.88 -13.63 -2.13
CA TYR A 86 -5.76 -14.06 -1.27
C TYR A 86 -5.18 -12.97 -0.37
N GLY A 87 -5.50 -11.70 -0.61
CA GLY A 87 -4.90 -10.53 0.05
C GLY A 87 -5.03 -10.55 1.57
N LYS A 88 -6.17 -10.98 2.11
CA LYS A 88 -6.36 -11.12 3.57
C LYS A 88 -5.40 -12.09 4.23
N GLU A 89 -5.03 -13.18 3.54
CA GLU A 89 -4.08 -14.15 4.07
C GLU A 89 -2.65 -13.63 3.95
N LEU A 90 -2.33 -12.96 2.83
CA LEU A 90 -1.03 -12.34 2.60
C LEU A 90 -0.76 -11.17 3.56
N LEU A 91 -1.79 -10.42 3.94
CA LEU A 91 -1.67 -9.35 4.94
C LEU A 91 -1.23 -9.86 6.31
N LYS A 92 -1.50 -11.12 6.66
CA LYS A 92 -1.05 -11.71 7.95
C LYS A 92 0.47 -11.74 8.10
N PHE A 93 1.23 -11.68 7.01
CA PHE A 93 2.69 -11.55 7.10
C PHE A 93 3.11 -10.25 7.79
N ARG A 94 2.30 -9.19 7.69
CA ARG A 94 2.52 -7.92 8.39
C ARG A 94 2.40 -8.05 9.92
N ASP A 95 1.63 -9.04 10.39
CA ASP A 95 1.31 -9.23 11.81
C ASP A 95 2.19 -10.29 12.49
N ARG A 96 3.18 -10.83 11.77
CA ARG A 96 4.12 -11.79 12.32
C ARG A 96 5.06 -11.14 13.33
N GLU A 97 5.41 -11.91 14.36
CA GLU A 97 6.23 -11.41 15.46
C GLU A 97 7.63 -10.97 14.95
N GLU A 98 8.16 -11.65 13.93
CA GLU A 98 9.46 -11.38 13.32
C GLU A 98 9.55 -10.02 12.61
N VAL A 99 8.41 -9.39 12.28
CA VAL A 99 8.35 -8.11 11.56
C VAL A 99 7.64 -7.00 12.34
N LYS A 100 7.15 -7.32 13.54
CA LYS A 100 6.30 -6.44 14.35
C LYS A 100 7.00 -5.15 14.78
N ASP A 101 8.27 -5.22 15.14
CA ASP A 101 9.03 -4.03 15.54
C ASP A 101 9.17 -3.05 14.37
N TYR A 102 9.48 -3.56 13.18
CA TYR A 102 9.53 -2.76 11.95
C TYR A 102 8.17 -2.15 11.60
N LYS A 103 7.08 -2.91 11.77
CA LYS A 103 5.71 -2.41 11.60
C LYS A 103 5.45 -1.22 12.53
N VAL A 104 5.81 -1.33 13.81
CA VAL A 104 5.65 -0.25 14.80
C VAL A 104 6.47 0.98 14.42
N GLU A 105 7.69 0.81 13.92
CA GLU A 105 8.51 1.92 13.45
C GLU A 105 7.89 2.65 12.26
N VAL A 106 7.40 1.90 11.26
CA VAL A 106 6.68 2.46 10.10
C VAL A 106 5.45 3.24 10.58
N GLU A 107 4.63 2.66 11.46
CA GLU A 107 3.40 3.30 11.94
C GLU A 107 3.68 4.57 12.77
N LYS A 108 4.74 4.55 13.58
CA LYS A 108 5.22 5.75 14.28
C LYS A 108 5.70 6.81 13.29
N GLY A 109 6.40 6.39 12.24
CA GLY A 109 6.83 7.26 11.14
C GLY A 109 5.66 7.95 10.43
N CYS A 110 4.63 7.19 10.05
CA CYS A 110 3.41 7.71 9.45
C CYS A 110 2.71 8.72 10.36
N LYS A 111 2.55 8.42 11.65
CA LYS A 111 1.94 9.35 12.62
C LYS A 111 2.71 10.66 12.73
N ASN A 112 4.04 10.61 12.75
CA ASN A 112 4.87 11.80 12.80
C ASN A 112 4.73 12.65 11.53
N LEU A 113 4.69 12.01 10.35
CA LEU A 113 4.49 12.71 9.08
C LEU A 113 3.12 13.37 8.99
N LEU A 114 2.06 12.70 9.45
CA LEU A 114 0.72 13.27 9.52
C LEU A 114 0.68 14.48 10.45
N GLY A 115 1.26 14.38 11.64
CA GLY A 115 1.33 15.52 12.58
C GLY A 115 2.11 16.72 12.01
N LEU A 116 3.14 16.48 11.20
CA LEU A 116 3.85 17.56 10.50
C LEU A 116 3.00 18.18 9.39
N ALA A 117 2.27 17.36 8.62
CA ALA A 117 1.35 17.86 7.61
C ALA A 117 0.26 18.74 8.23
N ASP A 118 -0.33 18.32 9.35
CA ASP A 118 -1.32 19.09 10.09
C ASP A 118 -0.76 20.43 10.60
N SER A 119 0.47 20.42 11.11
CA SER A 119 1.16 21.65 11.55
C SER A 119 1.37 22.61 10.39
N ILE A 120 1.87 22.13 9.24
CA ILE A 120 2.06 22.95 8.04
C ILE A 120 0.72 23.53 7.58
N PHE A 121 -0.35 22.73 7.61
CA PHE A 121 -1.69 23.19 7.23
C PHE A 121 -2.19 24.29 8.15
N LYS A 122 -1.95 24.16 9.45
CA LYS A 122 -2.30 25.19 10.44
C LYS A 122 -1.53 26.48 10.17
N ASP A 123 -0.22 26.39 9.99
CA ASP A 123 0.63 27.56 9.71
C ASP A 123 0.18 28.28 8.42
N LEU A 124 -0.18 27.53 7.38
CA LEU A 124 -0.74 28.10 6.15
C LEU A 124 -2.08 28.81 6.38
N LYS A 125 -2.98 28.24 7.20
CA LYS A 125 -4.25 28.88 7.55
C LYS A 125 -4.03 30.19 8.33
N ASP A 126 -3.09 30.19 9.27
CA ASP A 126 -2.75 31.38 10.06
C ASP A 126 -2.16 32.48 9.17
N ILE A 127 -1.26 32.13 8.23
CA ILE A 127 -0.73 33.07 7.23
C ILE A 127 -1.86 33.65 6.39
N LEU A 128 -2.78 32.83 5.87
CA LEU A 128 -3.89 33.32 5.06
C LEU A 128 -4.80 34.26 5.83
N LYS A 129 -5.08 33.96 7.10
CA LYS A 129 -5.85 34.84 7.99
C LYS A 129 -5.17 36.20 8.14
N ASP A 130 -3.87 36.20 8.39
CA ASP A 130 -3.05 37.41 8.48
C ASP A 130 -3.11 38.28 7.22
N TYR A 131 -3.02 37.66 6.04
CA TYR A 131 -3.13 38.35 4.76
C TYR A 131 -4.53 38.90 4.49
N ARG A 132 -5.57 38.18 4.90
CA ARG A 132 -6.96 38.64 4.82
C ARG A 132 -7.18 39.87 5.69
N GLU A 133 -6.69 39.86 6.93
CA GLU A 133 -6.84 40.96 7.88
C GLU A 133 -6.04 42.20 7.45
N LYS A 134 -4.80 42.02 6.98
CA LYS A 134 -3.91 43.13 6.63
C LYS A 134 -4.19 43.74 5.25
N TYR A 135 -4.56 42.91 4.27
CA TYR A 135 -4.62 43.32 2.87
C TYR A 135 -5.96 43.04 2.19
N GLY A 136 -6.93 42.43 2.87
CA GLY A 136 -8.23 42.08 2.28
C GLY A 136 -8.16 40.97 1.24
N ILE A 137 -7.06 40.20 1.17
CA ILE A 137 -6.86 39.13 0.20
C ILE A 137 -7.65 37.89 0.65
N ILE A 138 -8.50 37.36 -0.24
CA ILE A 138 -9.33 36.16 0.02
C ILE A 138 -8.92 35.04 -0.93
N TYR A 139 -8.47 33.91 -0.39
CA TYR A 139 -8.12 32.70 -1.14
C TYR A 139 -9.20 31.63 -0.96
N LYS A 140 -10.09 31.50 -1.94
CA LYS A 140 -11.28 30.62 -1.87
C LYS A 140 -10.98 29.12 -1.97
N GLU A 141 -9.83 28.74 -2.49
CA GLU A 141 -9.49 27.33 -2.78
C GLU A 141 -9.05 26.53 -1.54
N LEU A 142 -8.54 27.20 -0.51
CA LEU A 142 -8.16 26.60 0.78
C LEU A 142 -9.28 26.68 1.83
N GLU A 143 -10.38 27.37 1.52
CA GLU A 143 -11.61 27.41 2.34
C GLU A 143 -12.59 26.26 2.01
N ARG A 144 -12.34 25.47 0.95
CA ARG A 144 -13.10 24.23 0.75
C ARG A 144 -12.63 23.22 1.78
N GLU A 145 -13.51 22.90 2.72
CA GLU A 145 -13.32 21.83 3.69
C GLU A 145 -12.98 20.53 2.96
N TRP A 146 -11.89 19.90 3.38
CA TRP A 146 -11.46 18.54 3.04
C TRP A 146 -11.53 17.70 4.30
#